data_AF-A0A6P4EZR3-F1
#
_entry.id   AF-A0A6P4EZR3-F1
#
_cell.length_a   1.000
_cell.length_b   1.000
_cell.length_c   1.000
_cell.angle_alpha   90.00
_cell.angle_beta   90.00
_cell.angle_gamma   90.00
#
_symmetry.space_group_name_H-M   'P 1'
#
loop_
_entity.id
_entity.type
_entity.pdbx_description
1 polymer ?
#
loop_
_entity_poly.entity_id
_entity_poly.type
_entity_poly.pdbx_seq_one_letter_code
_entity_poly.pdbx_strand_id
1 'polypeptide(L)'
;SHRYYDRYERPPIPVVVMVFYEALCPDSKYFLTRQLLPTFKVASSIMEVKLAPYGKARTSELDNKVIFDCQHGPAECQANIYHACAAKIIEDPLLRLQVATCMIRDNRLPQDAMHKIHWN
;
A
#
# COMPACT_ATOMS: atom_id res chain seq x y z
N SER A 1 16.65 32.26 -29.44
CA SER A 1 15.54 32.44 -28.48
C SER A 1 14.55 31.26 -28.46
N HIS A 2 14.35 30.50 -29.54
CA HIS A 2 13.43 29.33 -29.54
C HIS A 2 13.87 28.11 -28.70
N ARG A 3 15.18 27.92 -28.45
CA ARG A 3 15.69 26.76 -27.66
C ARG A 3 15.42 26.82 -26.14
N TYR A 4 14.86 27.91 -25.62
CA TYR A 4 14.57 28.05 -24.18
C TYR A 4 13.14 27.58 -23.83
N TYR A 5 12.20 27.63 -24.78
CA TYR A 5 10.80 27.24 -24.57
C TYR A 5 10.52 25.74 -24.76
N ASP A 6 11.38 24.99 -25.46
CA ASP A 6 11.24 23.53 -25.65
C ASP A 6 11.46 22.68 -24.37
N ARG A 7 11.87 23.29 -23.25
CA ARG A 7 12.11 22.55 -22.00
C ARG A 7 10.84 22.30 -21.16
N TYR A 8 9.67 22.76 -21.62
CA TYR A 8 8.42 22.73 -20.87
C TYR A 8 7.41 21.62 -21.28
N GLU A 9 7.82 20.64 -22.08
CA GLU A 9 6.93 19.55 -22.53
C GLU A 9 7.20 18.19 -21.88
N ARG A 10 8.14 18.08 -20.93
CA ARG A 10 8.22 16.86 -20.12
C ARG A 10 7.26 16.96 -18.95
N PRO A 11 6.32 16.01 -18.78
CA PRO A 11 5.53 15.96 -17.56
C PRO A 11 6.48 15.93 -16.36
N PRO A 12 6.16 16.67 -15.27
CA PRO A 12 6.99 16.67 -14.07
C PRO A 12 7.23 15.24 -13.60
N ILE A 13 8.48 14.90 -13.26
CA ILE A 13 8.80 13.60 -12.67
C ILE A 13 8.05 13.52 -11.33
N PRO A 14 7.19 12.52 -11.11
CA PRO A 14 6.40 12.44 -9.89
C PRO A 14 7.29 12.21 -8.67
N VAL A 15 6.85 12.74 -7.53
CA VAL A 15 7.47 12.44 -6.23
C VAL A 15 7.12 11.00 -5.85
N VAL A 16 8.13 10.15 -5.71
CA VAL A 16 7.95 8.75 -5.30
C VAL A 16 7.81 8.67 -3.79
N VAL A 17 6.67 8.16 -3.31
CA VAL A 17 6.38 7.92 -1.90
C VAL A 17 6.26 6.41 -1.68
N MET A 18 7.30 5.81 -1.10
CA MET A 18 7.28 4.39 -0.73
C MET A 18 6.92 4.25 0.75
N VAL A 19 5.91 3.42 1.02
CA VAL A 19 5.31 3.27 2.36
C VAL A 19 5.55 1.86 2.86
N PHE A 20 6.34 1.74 3.92
CA PHE A 20 6.57 0.50 4.66
C PHE A 20 5.61 0.45 5.84
N TYR A 21 4.79 -0.58 5.93
CA TYR A 21 3.75 -0.65 6.95
C TYR A 21 3.40 -2.08 7.34
N GLU A 22 2.68 -2.23 8.45
CA GLU A 22 2.16 -3.49 8.97
C GLU A 22 0.64 -3.42 8.95
N ALA A 23 -0.04 -4.45 8.44
CA ALA A 23 -1.48 -4.38 8.25
C ALA A 23 -2.25 -4.18 9.57
N LEU A 24 -1.86 -4.81 10.67
CA LEU A 24 -2.61 -4.73 11.93
C LEU A 24 -2.17 -3.56 12.82
N CYS A 25 -1.04 -2.92 12.52
CA CYS A 25 -0.51 -1.78 13.28
C CYS A 25 -1.47 -0.56 13.25
N PRO A 26 -1.89 -0.04 14.41
CA PRO A 26 -2.77 1.13 14.50
C PRO A 26 -2.25 2.37 13.78
N ASP A 27 -0.95 2.65 13.85
CA ASP A 27 -0.35 3.82 13.20
C ASP A 27 -0.35 3.68 11.68
N SER A 28 -0.11 2.47 11.18
CA SER A 28 -0.20 2.15 9.74
C SER A 28 -1.62 2.37 9.22
N LYS A 29 -2.63 1.91 10.00
CA LYS A 29 -4.05 2.16 9.70
C LYS A 29 -4.36 3.65 9.65
N TYR A 30 -3.92 4.40 10.65
CA TYR A 30 -4.13 5.82 10.71
C TYR A 30 -3.48 6.54 9.52
N PHE A 31 -2.21 6.21 9.21
CA PHE A 31 -1.48 6.80 8.09
C PHE A 31 -2.18 6.58 6.75
N LEU A 32 -2.53 5.33 6.40
CA LEU A 32 -3.22 5.03 5.13
C LEU A 32 -4.58 5.73 5.05
N THR A 33 -5.38 5.65 6.11
CA THR A 33 -6.78 6.10 6.10
C THR A 33 -6.95 7.61 6.23
N ARG A 34 -6.12 8.27 7.03
CA ARG A 34 -6.27 9.68 7.41
C ARG A 34 -5.28 10.61 6.75
N GLN A 35 -4.15 10.11 6.24
CA GLN A 35 -3.10 10.94 5.67
C GLN A 35 -2.85 10.62 4.21
N LEU A 36 -2.45 9.39 3.88
CA LEU A 36 -2.00 9.04 2.54
C LEU A 36 -3.11 9.07 1.50
N LEU A 37 -4.24 8.37 1.72
CA LEU A 37 -5.34 8.34 0.75
C LEU A 37 -5.95 9.75 0.49
N PRO A 38 -6.27 10.57 1.51
CA PRO A 38 -6.72 11.93 1.27
C PRO A 38 -5.72 12.78 0.50
N THR A 39 -4.43 12.69 0.84
CA THR A 39 -3.36 13.41 0.13
C THR A 39 -3.27 12.98 -1.33
N PHE A 40 -3.27 11.67 -1.59
CA PHE A 40 -3.16 11.13 -2.94
C PHE A 40 -4.33 11.56 -3.83
N LYS A 41 -5.55 11.65 -3.29
CA LYS A 41 -6.71 12.16 -4.05
C LYS A 41 -6.55 13.59 -4.56
N VAL A 42 -5.75 14.41 -3.87
CA VAL A 42 -5.50 15.81 -4.24
C VAL A 42 -4.24 15.96 -5.08
N ALA A 43 -3.21 15.14 -4.83
CA ALA A 43 -1.87 15.28 -5.40
C ALA A 43 -1.46 14.14 -6.36
N SER A 44 -2.41 13.33 -6.85
CA SER A 44 -2.12 12.16 -7.69
C SER A 44 -1.36 12.50 -8.97
N SER A 45 -1.55 13.71 -9.53
CA SER A 45 -0.85 14.17 -10.75
C SER A 45 0.65 14.39 -10.56
N ILE A 46 1.14 14.49 -9.33
CA ILE A 46 2.55 14.78 -9.00
C ILE A 46 3.17 13.72 -8.09
N MET A 47 2.48 12.61 -7.83
CA MET A 47 2.89 11.62 -6.83
C MET A 47 2.78 10.19 -7.37
N GLU A 48 3.81 9.38 -7.10
CA GLU A 48 3.78 7.94 -7.32
C GLU A 48 3.86 7.21 -5.98
N VAL A 49 2.79 6.52 -5.59
CA VAL A 49 2.74 5.77 -4.32
C VAL A 49 3.10 4.30 -4.53
N LYS A 50 4.08 3.81 -3.75
CA LYS A 50 4.48 2.40 -3.68
C LYS A 50 4.19 1.85 -2.29
N LEU A 51 3.54 0.69 -2.22
CA LEU A 51 3.13 0.06 -0.97
C LEU A 51 3.99 -1.17 -0.69
N ALA A 52 4.61 -1.22 0.49
CA ALA A 52 5.45 -2.32 0.96
C ALA A 52 4.93 -2.86 2.31
N PRO A 53 3.87 -3.70 2.31
CA PRO A 53 3.32 -4.32 3.51
C PRO A 53 4.25 -5.43 4.02
N TYR A 54 4.98 -5.14 5.09
CA TYR A 54 5.90 -6.08 5.75
C TYR A 54 6.26 -5.54 7.14
N GLY A 55 6.77 -4.31 7.18
CA GLY A 55 7.10 -3.58 8.41
C GLY A 55 8.08 -4.33 9.30
N LYS A 56 7.68 -4.63 10.54
CA LYS A 56 8.50 -5.34 11.53
C LYS A 56 8.45 -6.86 11.42
N ALA A 57 7.84 -7.42 10.38
CA ALA A 57 7.87 -8.85 10.17
C ALA A 57 9.33 -9.36 10.07
N ARG A 58 9.55 -10.60 10.49
CA ARG A 58 10.81 -11.33 10.36
C ARG A 58 10.59 -12.48 9.40
N THR A 59 11.61 -12.76 8.60
CA THR A 59 11.61 -13.87 7.65
C THR A 59 12.64 -14.89 8.09
N SER A 60 12.26 -16.17 8.10
CA SER A 60 13.15 -17.30 8.29
C SER A 60 12.89 -18.37 7.25
N GLU A 61 13.84 -19.28 7.08
CA GLU A 61 13.71 -20.44 6.19
C GLU A 61 13.73 -21.73 7.03
N LEU A 62 12.75 -22.59 6.79
CA LEU A 62 12.68 -23.93 7.39
C LEU A 62 12.22 -24.92 6.32
N ASP A 63 12.96 -26.00 6.10
CA ASP A 63 12.64 -27.04 5.11
C ASP A 63 12.32 -26.48 3.70
N ASN A 64 13.13 -25.54 3.20
CA ASN A 64 12.93 -24.81 1.94
C ASN A 64 11.60 -24.03 1.85
N LYS A 65 10.98 -23.70 2.99
CA LYS A 65 9.80 -22.84 3.07
C LYS A 65 10.16 -21.53 3.75
N VAL A 66 9.67 -20.44 3.17
CA VAL A 66 9.74 -19.10 3.76
C VAL A 66 8.66 -19.00 4.84
N ILE A 67 9.07 -18.67 6.06
CA ILE A 67 8.19 -18.43 7.20
C ILE A 67 8.24 -16.94 7.56
N PHE A 68 7.06 -16.36 7.76
CA PHE A 68 6.91 -14.99 8.24
C PHE A 68 6.45 -15.00 9.69
N ASP A 69 7.14 -14.23 10.53
CA ASP A 69 6.76 -13.95 11.91
C ASP A 69 6.43 -12.46 12.04
N CYS A 70 5.24 -12.13 12.53
CA CYS A 70 4.71 -10.76 12.55
C CYS A 70 4.36 -10.31 13.98
N GLN A 71 4.53 -9.02 14.26
CA GLN A 71 4.36 -8.47 15.62
C GLN A 71 2.95 -8.73 16.17
N HIS A 72 1.93 -8.69 15.31
CA HIS A 72 0.53 -8.92 15.70
C HIS A 72 0.03 -10.33 15.33
N GLY A 73 0.95 -11.29 15.18
CA GLY A 73 0.66 -12.71 14.96
C GLY A 73 0.25 -13.08 13.52
N PRO A 74 -0.22 -14.33 13.31
CA PRO A 74 -0.41 -14.88 11.96
C PRO A 74 -1.43 -14.12 11.09
N ALA A 75 -2.45 -13.52 11.71
CA ALA A 75 -3.44 -12.71 11.00
C ALA A 75 -2.79 -11.49 10.32
N GLU A 76 -1.77 -10.89 10.95
CA GLU A 76 -1.01 -9.81 10.33
C GLU A 76 -0.18 -10.28 9.15
N CYS A 77 0.49 -11.43 9.28
CA CYS A 77 1.24 -11.98 8.16
C CYS A 77 0.31 -12.27 6.96
N GLN A 78 -0.86 -12.85 7.21
CA GLN A 78 -1.85 -13.09 6.16
C GLN A 78 -2.37 -11.77 5.54
N ALA A 79 -2.66 -10.76 6.35
CA ALA A 79 -3.07 -9.45 5.85
C ALA A 79 -1.96 -8.76 5.05
N ASN A 80 -0.70 -8.81 5.50
CA ASN A 80 0.45 -8.29 4.75
C ASN A 80 0.56 -8.96 3.37
N ILE A 81 0.36 -10.28 3.29
CA ILE A 81 0.34 -11.03 2.02
C ILE A 81 -0.80 -10.54 1.11
N TYR A 82 -2.02 -10.38 1.62
CA TYR A 82 -3.14 -9.88 0.81
C TYR A 82 -2.89 -8.47 0.28
N HIS A 83 -2.35 -7.60 1.12
CA HIS A 83 -1.95 -6.26 0.70
C HIS A 83 -0.84 -6.29 -0.36
N ALA A 84 0.15 -7.18 -0.24
CA ALA A 84 1.21 -7.34 -1.23
C ALA A 84 0.65 -7.83 -2.58
N CYS A 85 -0.25 -8.81 -2.55
CA CYS A 85 -0.94 -9.31 -3.74
C CYS A 85 -1.76 -8.21 -4.42
N ALA A 86 -2.58 -7.48 -3.67
CA ALA A 86 -3.36 -6.36 -4.20
C ALA A 86 -2.46 -5.27 -4.80
N ALA A 87 -1.36 -4.91 -4.12
CA ALA A 87 -0.42 -3.92 -4.61
C ALA A 87 0.29 -4.34 -5.91
N LYS A 88 0.49 -5.64 -6.11
CA LYS A 88 1.10 -6.24 -7.30
C LYS A 88 0.12 -6.35 -8.48
N ILE A 89 -1.15 -6.66 -8.23
CA ILE A 89 -2.14 -6.97 -9.27
C ILE A 89 -2.90 -5.72 -9.73
N ILE A 90 -3.16 -4.76 -8.83
CA ILE A 90 -3.94 -3.56 -9.17
C ILE A 90 -3.01 -2.51 -9.77
N GLU A 91 -3.19 -2.25 -11.07
CA GLU A 91 -2.38 -1.28 -11.81
C GLU A 91 -2.79 0.17 -11.54
N ASP A 92 -4.10 0.45 -11.46
CA ASP A 92 -4.61 1.80 -11.19
C ASP A 92 -4.16 2.29 -9.80
N PRO A 93 -3.37 3.37 -9.69
CA PRO A 93 -2.79 3.80 -8.43
C PRO A 93 -3.83 4.18 -7.36
N LEU A 94 -4.93 4.81 -7.79
CA LEU A 94 -5.98 5.25 -6.86
C LEU A 94 -6.75 4.04 -6.32
N LEU A 95 -7.18 3.14 -7.20
CA LEU A 95 -7.86 1.91 -6.83
C LEU A 95 -6.96 1.04 -5.94
N ARG A 96 -5.67 0.90 -6.28
CA ARG A 96 -4.70 0.17 -5.46
C ARG A 96 -4.64 0.72 -4.04
N LEU A 97 -4.56 2.04 -3.90
CA LEU A 97 -4.52 2.70 -2.59
C LEU A 97 -5.87 2.63 -1.87
N GLN A 98 -6.99 2.75 -2.57
CA GLN A 98 -8.33 2.60 -2.01
C GLN A 98 -8.57 1.20 -1.48
N VAL A 99 -8.19 0.16 -2.23
CA VAL A 99 -8.28 -1.24 -1.83
C VAL A 99 -7.41 -1.52 -0.61
N ALA A 100 -6.14 -1.10 -0.62
CA ALA A 100 -5.27 -1.22 0.56
C ALA A 100 -5.84 -0.49 1.78
N THR A 101 -6.41 0.70 1.60
CA THR A 101 -7.03 1.48 2.68
C THR A 101 -8.34 0.86 3.18
N CYS A 102 -9.12 0.22 2.31
CA CYS A 102 -10.33 -0.50 2.68
C CYS A 102 -9.98 -1.72 3.53
N MET A 103 -9.06 -2.56 3.03
CA MET A 103 -8.62 -3.77 3.73
C MET A 103 -8.02 -3.44 5.10
N ILE A 104 -7.22 -2.37 5.23
CA ILE A 104 -6.52 -2.08 6.50
C ILE A 104 -7.48 -1.65 7.63
N ARG A 105 -8.68 -1.14 7.33
CA ARG A 105 -9.59 -0.59 8.35
C ARG A 105 -10.10 -1.65 9.32
N ASP A 106 -10.52 -2.80 8.81
CA ASP A 106 -11.08 -3.91 9.59
C ASP A 106 -10.51 -5.23 9.09
N ASN A 107 -9.31 -5.57 9.57
CA ASN A 107 -8.50 -6.71 9.12
C ASN A 107 -8.16 -7.70 10.23
N ARG A 108 -8.98 -7.77 11.28
CA ARG A 108 -8.85 -8.88 12.25
C ARG A 108 -9.08 -10.23 11.59
N LEU A 109 -9.94 -10.26 10.57
CA LEU A 109 -10.16 -11.38 9.66
C LEU A 109 -9.78 -10.93 8.24
N PRO A 110 -8.54 -11.21 7.79
CA PRO A 110 -8.04 -10.69 6.52
C PRO A 110 -8.86 -11.13 5.30
N GLN A 111 -9.45 -12.32 5.34
CA GLN A 111 -10.30 -12.84 4.25
C GLN A 111 -11.57 -12.01 4.09
N ASP A 112 -12.27 -11.75 5.19
CA ASP A 112 -13.47 -10.92 5.19
C ASP A 112 -13.17 -9.50 4.73
N ALA A 113 -12.02 -8.94 5.14
CA ALA A 113 -11.58 -7.61 4.72
C ALA A 113 -11.45 -7.51 3.19
N MET A 114 -10.96 -8.56 2.53
CA MET A 114 -10.87 -8.64 1.08
C MET A 114 -12.25 -8.73 0.41
N HIS A 115 -13.19 -9.48 0.99
CA HIS A 115 -14.55 -9.61 0.44
C HIS A 115 -15.40 -8.35 0.59
N LYS A 116 -15.07 -7.47 1.55
CA LYS A 116 -15.78 -6.19 1.80
C LYS A 116 -15.51 -5.09 0.75
N ILE A 117 -14.62 -5.32 -0.22
CA ILE A 117 -14.21 -4.30 -1.21
C ILE A 117 -15.37 -3.85 -2.13
N HIS A 118 -16.50 -4.56 -2.16
CA HIS A 118 -17.63 -4.27 -3.06
C HIS A 118 -18.94 -3.77 -2.41
N TRP A 119 -18.93 -3.30 -1.15
CA TRP A 119 -20.19 -2.98 -0.45
C TRP A 119 -20.18 -1.64 0.29
N ASN A 120 -19.97 -0.53 -0.43
CA ASN A 120 -20.46 0.81 -0.06
C ASN A 120 -20.42 1.77 -1.25
#